data_AF-A0A327RHM8-F1
#
_entry.id   AF-A0A327RHM8-F1
#
_cell.length_a   1.000
_cell.length_b   1.000
_cell.length_c   1.000
_cell.angle_alpha   90.00
_cell.angle_beta   90.00
_cell.angle_gamma   90.00
#
_symmetry.space_group_name_H-M   'P 1'
#
loop_
_entity.id
_entity.type
_entity.pdbx_description
1 polymer ?
#
loop_
_entity_poly.entity_id
_entity_poly.type
_entity_poly.pdbx_seq_one_letter_code
_entity_poly.pdbx_strand_id
1 'polypeptide(L)'
;MKKLFSFLAIIGILLASNCTRITENNDPVIGIWSHISTDGSATQKQDVTVRQEWIFNDAYLGRYHTYHNKNLTVISDFKWVHKDSIYVISYPGLDKEEDIVLMTESENGIILADTEGNVLAIRE
;
A
#
# COMPACT_ATOMS: atom_id res chain seq x y z
N MET A 1 47.57 -19.61 26.44
CA MET A 1 46.17 -19.79 26.88
C MET A 1 45.33 -18.51 26.79
N LYS A 2 45.77 -17.34 27.31
CA LYS A 2 45.00 -16.07 27.21
C LYS A 2 44.60 -15.64 25.79
N LYS A 3 45.46 -15.88 24.78
CA LYS A 3 45.17 -15.59 23.37
C LYS A 3 44.09 -16.50 22.76
N LEU A 4 43.95 -17.73 23.26
CA LEU A 4 42.96 -18.70 22.78
C LEU A 4 41.55 -18.31 23.25
N PHE A 5 41.43 -17.90 24.52
CA PHE A 5 40.17 -17.41 25.08
C PHE A 5 39.71 -16.11 24.42
N SER A 6 40.64 -15.21 24.08
CA SER A 6 40.32 -13.99 23.33
C SER A 6 39.78 -14.29 21.93
N PHE A 7 40.31 -15.31 21.25
CA PHE A 7 39.85 -15.70 19.91
C PHE A 7 38.46 -16.35 19.97
N LEU A 8 38.23 -17.22 20.95
CA LEU A 8 36.91 -17.82 21.20
C LEU A 8 35.87 -16.77 21.59
N ALA A 9 36.25 -15.73 22.34
CA ALA A 9 35.36 -14.62 22.67
C ALA A 9 34.92 -13.83 21.42
N ILE A 10 35.83 -13.57 20.49
CA ILE A 10 35.51 -12.88 19.23
C ILE A 10 34.57 -13.73 18.36
N ILE A 11 34.83 -15.04 18.25
CA ILE A 11 33.94 -15.98 17.55
C ILE A 11 32.57 -16.02 18.21
N GLY A 12 32.51 -16.04 19.54
CA GLY A 12 31.26 -16.00 20.30
C GLY A 12 30.44 -14.75 20.02
N ILE A 13 31.08 -13.57 19.95
CA ILE A 13 30.41 -12.32 19.60
C ILE A 13 29.86 -12.37 18.16
N LEU A 14 30.65 -12.87 17.20
CA LEU A 14 30.22 -13.00 15.80
C LEU A 14 29.05 -13.96 15.62
N LEU A 15 29.04 -15.10 16.33
CA LEU A 15 27.94 -16.08 16.28
C LEU A 15 26.68 -15.61 17.04
N ALA A 16 26.84 -14.78 18.08
CA ALA A 16 25.73 -14.13 18.77
C ALA A 16 25.17 -12.92 18.00
N SER A 17 25.92 -12.40 17.02
CA SER A 17 25.50 -11.32 16.13
C SER A 17 24.56 -11.84 15.02
N ASN A 18 23.48 -12.53 15.41
CA ASN A 18 22.38 -12.83 14.52
C ASN A 18 21.55 -11.55 14.34
N CYS A 19 21.96 -10.69 13.42
CA CYS A 19 21.03 -9.73 12.84
C CYS A 19 19.91 -10.54 12.19
N THR A 20 18.73 -10.53 12.78
CA THR A 20 17.56 -11.22 12.20
C THR A 20 17.31 -10.64 10.82
N ARG A 21 17.33 -11.46 9.79
CA ARG A 21 16.94 -11.04 8.44
C ARG A 21 15.47 -10.60 8.53
N ILE A 22 15.20 -9.34 8.18
CA ILE A 22 13.82 -8.84 8.08
C ILE A 22 13.17 -9.66 6.96
N THR A 23 12.00 -10.24 7.24
CA THR A 23 11.25 -10.96 6.22
C THR A 23 10.75 -9.95 5.20
N GLU A 24 11.24 -10.04 3.97
CA GLU A 24 10.78 -9.20 2.87
C GLU A 24 9.34 -9.59 2.51
N ASN A 25 8.44 -8.63 2.56
CA ASN A 25 7.08 -8.80 2.06
C ASN A 25 7.08 -8.44 0.59
N ASN A 26 6.87 -9.43 -0.26
CA ASN A 26 6.83 -9.29 -1.72
C ASN A 26 5.40 -9.48 -2.26
N ASP A 27 4.38 -9.10 -1.47
CA ASP A 27 2.98 -9.20 -1.90
C ASP A 27 2.78 -8.40 -3.21
N PRO A 28 2.11 -8.96 -4.22
CA PRO A 28 1.90 -8.29 -5.51
C PRO A 28 1.11 -6.98 -5.38
N VAL A 29 0.40 -6.73 -4.28
CA VAL A 29 -0.35 -5.49 -4.08
C VAL A 29 0.57 -4.28 -3.90
N ILE A 30 1.81 -4.52 -3.48
CA ILE A 30 2.82 -3.47 -3.26
C ILE A 30 3.06 -2.71 -4.57
N GLY A 31 2.92 -1.39 -4.52
CA GLY A 31 2.95 -0.52 -5.68
C GLY A 31 1.98 0.65 -5.57
N ILE A 32 1.85 1.39 -6.67
CA ILE A 32 0.93 2.52 -6.79
C ILE A 32 -0.30 2.07 -7.59
N TRP A 33 -1.46 2.41 -7.08
CA TRP A 33 -2.75 2.20 -7.71
C TRP A 33 -3.47 3.53 -7.78
N SER A 34 -4.18 3.81 -8.87
CA SER A 34 -4.90 5.06 -9.01
C SER A 34 -6.28 4.93 -9.64
N HIS A 35 -7.13 5.87 -9.29
CA HIS A 35 -8.46 6.05 -9.87
C HIS A 35 -8.63 7.51 -10.27
N ILE A 36 -9.22 7.75 -11.43
CA ILE A 36 -9.48 9.10 -11.93
C ILE A 36 -10.97 9.21 -12.23
N SER A 37 -11.62 10.17 -11.60
CA SER A 37 -13.02 10.52 -11.83
C SER A 37 -13.16 11.99 -12.20
N THR A 38 -14.29 12.35 -12.80
CA THR A 38 -14.65 13.74 -13.10
C THR A 38 -15.93 14.08 -12.35
N ASP A 39 -15.91 15.11 -11.52
CA ASP A 39 -17.10 15.58 -10.80
C ASP A 39 -17.99 16.37 -11.77
N GLY A 40 -18.94 15.68 -12.39
CA GLY A 40 -19.92 16.24 -13.30
C GLY A 40 -21.08 16.95 -12.59
N SER A 41 -20.81 18.00 -11.82
CA SER A 41 -21.90 18.86 -11.33
C SER A 41 -22.40 19.74 -12.48
N ALA A 42 -23.61 19.44 -12.96
CA ALA A 42 -24.25 20.06 -14.11
C ALA A 42 -24.72 21.50 -13.82
N THR A 43 -23.82 22.43 -13.49
CA THR A 43 -24.09 23.87 -13.60
C THR A 43 -22.78 24.66 -13.61
N GLN A 44 -22.28 24.95 -14.81
CA GLN A 44 -21.27 25.98 -15.12
C GLN A 44 -20.19 26.24 -14.03
N LYS A 45 -19.06 25.53 -14.09
CA LYS A 45 -17.67 26.02 -13.91
C LYS A 45 -16.70 24.85 -13.78
N GLN A 46 -15.79 24.72 -14.75
CA GLN A 46 -14.56 23.90 -14.77
C GLN A 46 -14.73 22.43 -14.36
N ASP A 47 -14.58 21.52 -15.34
CA ASP A 47 -14.48 20.08 -15.08
C ASP A 47 -13.42 19.82 -13.99
N VAL A 48 -13.86 19.40 -12.81
CA VAL A 48 -12.96 19.05 -11.69
C VAL A 48 -12.55 17.60 -11.89
N THR A 49 -11.26 17.38 -12.16
CA THR A 49 -10.67 16.05 -12.14
C THR A 49 -10.26 15.71 -10.72
N VAL A 50 -10.79 14.60 -10.21
CA VAL A 50 -10.38 14.01 -8.93
C VAL A 50 -9.54 12.78 -9.23
N ARG A 51 -8.33 12.72 -8.67
CA ARG A 51 -7.46 11.55 -8.74
C ARG A 51 -7.18 11.04 -7.34
N GLN A 52 -7.41 9.75 -7.12
CA GLN A 52 -7.10 9.07 -5.87
C GLN A 52 -5.96 8.09 -6.09
N GLU A 53 -5.05 7.99 -5.13
CA GLU A 53 -3.93 7.05 -5.18
C GLU A 53 -3.84 6.22 -3.91
N TRP A 54 -3.55 4.93 -4.06
CA TRP A 54 -3.24 4.00 -3.00
C TRP A 54 -1.83 3.48 -3.20
N ILE A 55 -0.92 3.85 -2.30
CA ILE A 55 0.50 3.52 -2.39
C ILE A 55 0.82 2.48 -1.31
N PHE A 56 0.86 1.20 -1.68
CA PHE A 56 1.12 0.08 -0.78
C PHE A 56 2.63 -0.11 -0.57
N ASN A 57 3.06 -0.31 0.68
CA ASN A 57 4.43 -0.70 1.01
C ASN A 57 4.51 -2.11 1.60
N ASP A 58 5.73 -2.59 1.81
CA ASP A 58 6.05 -3.92 2.34
C ASP A 58 5.78 -4.09 3.85
N ALA A 59 5.38 -3.03 4.56
CA ALA A 59 5.18 -3.01 6.01
C ALA A 59 3.71 -3.12 6.44
N TYR A 60 2.81 -3.59 5.58
CA TYR A 60 1.35 -3.62 5.83
C TYR A 60 0.74 -2.24 6.06
N LEU A 61 1.43 -1.22 5.56
CA LEU A 61 1.04 0.17 5.56
C LEU A 61 0.99 0.70 4.13
N GLY A 62 0.41 1.86 3.98
CA GLY A 62 0.44 2.58 2.72
C GLY A 62 0.01 4.02 2.90
N ARG A 63 0.03 4.77 1.80
CA ARG A 63 -0.41 6.15 1.76
C ARG A 63 -1.53 6.34 0.76
N TYR A 64 -2.58 6.99 1.22
CA TYR A 64 -3.71 7.40 0.42
C TYR A 64 -3.57 8.88 0.08
N HIS A 65 -3.68 9.21 -1.20
CA HIS A 65 -3.70 10.58 -1.68
C HIS A 65 -5.00 10.89 -2.41
N THR A 66 -5.44 12.14 -2.32
CA THR A 66 -6.46 12.68 -3.22
C THR A 66 -5.96 13.98 -3.82
N TYR A 67 -6.09 14.12 -5.14
CA TYR A 67 -5.72 15.29 -5.91
C TYR A 67 -6.95 15.88 -6.57
N HIS A 68 -7.17 17.19 -6.41
CA HIS A 68 -8.19 17.94 -7.15
C HIS A 68 -7.48 18.84 -8.15
N ASN A 69 -7.69 18.62 -9.44
CA ASN A 69 -7.03 19.37 -10.51
C ASN A 69 -5.50 19.41 -10.33
N LYS A 70 -4.89 18.25 -10.01
CA LYS A 70 -3.45 18.06 -9.70
C LYS A 70 -2.95 18.66 -8.39
N ASN A 71 -3.79 19.34 -7.60
CA ASN A 71 -3.42 19.80 -6.27
C ASN A 71 -3.73 18.72 -5.24
N LEU A 72 -2.75 18.34 -4.43
CA LEU A 72 -2.91 17.37 -3.34
C LEU A 72 -3.79 17.97 -2.23
N THR A 73 -4.94 17.36 -1.98
CA THR A 73 -5.95 17.84 -1.01
C THR A 73 -6.08 16.94 0.21
N VAL A 74 -5.83 15.64 0.06
CA VAL A 74 -5.84 14.66 1.16
C VAL A 74 -4.55 13.87 1.14
N ILE A 75 -3.96 13.71 2.32
CA ILE A 75 -2.85 12.79 2.58
C ILE A 75 -3.21 12.06 3.88
N SER A 76 -3.32 10.74 3.82
CA SER A 76 -3.53 9.91 5.00
C SER A 76 -2.78 8.60 4.87
N ASP A 77 -2.35 8.04 5.98
CA ASP A 77 -1.79 6.70 6.01
C ASP A 77 -2.93 5.68 6.12
N PHE A 78 -2.77 4.52 5.50
CA PHE A 78 -3.68 3.40 5.63
C PHE A 78 -2.93 2.15 6.12
N LYS A 79 -3.67 1.22 6.70
CA LYS A 79 -3.18 -0.14 7.00
C LYS A 79 -3.84 -1.11 6.06
N TRP A 80 -3.16 -2.19 5.72
CA TRP A 80 -3.74 -3.24 4.89
C TRP A 80 -3.38 -4.63 5.40
N VAL A 81 -4.29 -5.58 5.17
CA VAL A 81 -4.06 -7.01 5.42
C VAL A 81 -4.52 -7.81 4.22
N HIS A 82 -3.88 -8.96 3.99
CA HIS A 82 -4.25 -9.90 2.94
C HIS A 82 -4.63 -11.23 3.57
N LYS A 83 -5.85 -11.70 3.31
CA LYS A 83 -6.35 -12.98 3.79
C LYS A 83 -7.19 -13.66 2.71
N ASP A 84 -6.88 -14.91 2.38
CA ASP A 84 -7.65 -15.75 1.45
C ASP A 84 -7.97 -15.04 0.11
N SER A 85 -6.99 -14.32 -0.45
CA SER A 85 -7.09 -13.51 -1.70
C SER A 85 -7.83 -12.17 -1.60
N ILE A 86 -8.27 -11.79 -0.41
CA ILE A 86 -8.95 -10.52 -0.15
C ILE A 86 -7.99 -9.57 0.56
N TYR A 87 -7.91 -8.34 0.06
CA TYR A 87 -7.24 -7.23 0.70
C TYR A 87 -8.26 -6.39 1.46
N VAL A 88 -7.96 -6.08 2.71
CA VAL A 88 -8.75 -5.14 3.53
C VAL A 88 -7.89 -3.93 3.82
N ILE A 89 -8.35 -2.75 3.39
CA ILE A 89 -7.64 -1.47 3.53
C ILE A 89 -8.42 -0.61 4.52
N SER A 90 -7.76 -0.16 5.59
CA SER A 90 -8.36 0.66 6.63
C SER A 90 -7.65 2.02 6.72
N TYR A 91 -8.40 3.09 6.96
CA TYR A 91 -7.91 4.48 6.90
C TYR A 91 -7.98 5.19 8.28
N PRO A 92 -7.11 4.85 9.24
CA PRO A 92 -7.12 5.52 10.55
C PRO A 92 -6.99 7.04 10.41
N GLY A 93 -7.94 7.78 10.98
CA GLY A 93 -7.95 9.24 10.96
C GLY A 93 -8.62 9.85 9.73
N LEU A 94 -9.16 9.04 8.82
CA LEU A 94 -10.08 9.49 7.77
C LEU A 94 -11.49 8.96 8.07
N ASP A 95 -12.51 9.80 7.87
CA ASP A 95 -13.92 9.38 7.92
C ASP A 95 -14.27 8.67 6.59
N LYS A 96 -13.70 7.47 6.41
CA LYS A 96 -13.84 6.61 5.23
C LYS A 96 -13.90 5.15 5.66
N GLU A 97 -14.88 4.45 5.11
CA GLU A 97 -15.05 3.00 5.29
C GLU A 97 -13.86 2.20 4.76
N GLU A 98 -13.71 0.99 5.28
CA GLU A 98 -12.70 0.05 4.79
C GLU A 98 -13.00 -0.36 3.34
N ASP A 99 -11.95 -0.43 2.53
CA ASP A 99 -12.06 -0.99 1.18
C ASP A 99 -11.71 -2.48 1.24
N ILE A 100 -12.64 -3.33 0.81
CA ILE A 100 -12.48 -4.79 0.75
C ILE A 100 -12.41 -5.19 -0.72
N VAL A 101 -11.22 -5.55 -1.19
CA VAL A 101 -10.95 -5.71 -2.63
C VAL A 101 -10.18 -6.99 -2.95
N LEU A 102 -10.34 -7.44 -4.19
CA LEU A 102 -9.55 -8.49 -4.82
C LEU A 102 -8.69 -7.88 -5.92
N MET A 103 -7.54 -8.49 -6.15
CA MET A 103 -6.70 -8.15 -7.29
C MET A 103 -7.04 -9.04 -8.48
N THR A 104 -7.43 -8.43 -9.59
CA THR A 104 -7.84 -9.16 -10.80
C THR A 104 -7.24 -8.55 -12.06
N GLU A 105 -7.11 -9.34 -13.12
CA GLU A 105 -6.74 -8.83 -14.45
C GLU A 105 -7.99 -8.32 -15.19
N SER A 106 -7.82 -7.23 -15.94
CA SER A 106 -8.84 -6.62 -16.81
C SER A 106 -8.23 -6.21 -18.14
N GLU A 107 -9.06 -5.78 -19.10
CA GLU A 107 -8.59 -5.24 -20.39
C GLU A 107 -7.67 -4.02 -20.22
N ASN A 108 -7.83 -3.27 -19.12
CA ASN A 108 -7.05 -2.07 -18.81
C ASN A 108 -5.84 -2.35 -17.89
N GLY A 109 -5.50 -3.61 -17.66
CA GLY A 109 -4.41 -4.03 -16.77
C GLY A 109 -4.91 -4.65 -15.46
N ILE A 110 -4.05 -4.69 -14.45
CA ILE A 110 -4.37 -5.25 -13.13
C ILE A 110 -5.16 -4.20 -12.34
N ILE A 111 -6.24 -4.62 -11.69
CA ILE A 111 -7.15 -3.76 -10.93
C ILE A 111 -7.35 -4.28 -9.51
N LEU A 112 -7.72 -3.36 -8.61
CA LEU A 112 -8.38 -3.65 -7.34
C LEU A 112 -9.88 -3.45 -7.53
N ALA A 113 -10.67 -4.49 -7.27
CA ALA A 113 -12.12 -4.46 -7.41
C ALA A 113 -12.80 -5.06 -6.17
N ASP A 114 -13.98 -4.56 -5.82
CA ASP A 114 -14.79 -5.16 -4.76
C ASP A 114 -15.42 -6.50 -5.20
N THR A 115 -16.16 -7.15 -4.30
CA THR A 115 -16.82 -8.44 -4.57
C THR A 115 -17.95 -8.35 -5.61
N GLU A 116 -18.44 -7.14 -5.91
CA GLU A 116 -19.47 -6.88 -6.92
C GLU A 116 -18.85 -6.57 -8.29
N GLY A 117 -17.52 -6.43 -8.37
CA GLY A 117 -16.78 -6.10 -9.57
C GLY A 117 -16.63 -4.59 -9.82
N ASN A 118 -16.99 -3.73 -8.86
CA ASN A 118 -16.74 -2.30 -8.97
C ASN A 118 -15.24 -2.04 -8.79
N VAL A 119 -14.65 -1.32 -9.75
CA VAL A 119 -13.22 -1.02 -9.76
C VAL A 119 -12.91 0.09 -8.76
N LEU A 120 -12.10 -0.22 -7.75
CA LEU A 120 -11.54 0.77 -6.83
C LEU A 120 -10.41 1.54 -7.51
N ALA A 121 -9.41 0.82 -8.04
CA ALA A 121 -8.20 1.42 -8.60
C ALA A 121 -7.53 0.52 -9.64
N ILE A 122 -6.76 1.13 -10.54
CA ILE A 122 -5.97 0.46 -11.58
C ILE A 122 -4.49 0.57 -11.21
N ARG A 123 -3.71 -0.48 -11.46
CA ARG A 123 -2.26 -0.51 -11.25
C ARG A 123 -1.56 0.50 -12.16
N GLU A 124 -0.61 1.26 -11.62
CA GLU A 124 0.31 2.10 -12.40
C GLU A 124 1.50 1.34 -13.00
#